data_AF-A0A423GCG4-F1
#
_entry.id   AF-A0A423GCG4-F1
#
_cell.length_a   1.000
_cell.length_b   1.000
_cell.length_c   1.000
_cell.angle_alpha   90.00
_cell.angle_beta   90.00
_cell.angle_gamma   90.00
#
_symmetry.space_group_name_H-M   'P 1'
#
loop_
_entity.id
_entity.type
_entity.pdbx_description
1 polymer ?
#
loop_
_entity_poly.entity_id
_entity_poly.type
_entity_poly.pdbx_seq_one_letter_code
_entity_poly.pdbx_strand_id
1 'polypeptide(L)'
;MLNPAFVYIAMWSLVLLLYFFDLTTNLVSPSAVGLMVIIMNMVSILLLYLLLRGRKKIEVPSEAQTDFYISVVSRFLMLLGCVWFLGTAFEIYYSGGVPLYWRLVGINKLYTEFGVPSLHGVMNACYLQVLSMATYLSIKKHSKKMAVLILVLLLWPVLMLGRGILLSGLIQVVCVALLLTKVSSKKILSLAVVAVAVVVIFGYLGDMRQTSNPFAYLVSGQSGEVFDALPSGFLWFYVYLTAGLSNFFHNIDTVIPNWSVSYSMSNMLPSIVKAYFELDARNDLFTFVDNNLNTSTIYAGFVSDTGALGGFIFVALIQLVCCCVYKVSLRGRPWGIFAYSVAFQILVFSIFYDMFFLLPTLFQFFICCSLYVFAGLRSGRHEKYARQDAP
;
A
#
# COMPACT_ATOMS: atom_id res chain seq x y z
N MET A 1 8.98 18.17 1.31
CA MET A 1 8.20 17.04 1.87
C MET A 1 7.61 16.26 0.69
N LEU A 2 7.53 14.94 0.76
CA LEU A 2 6.88 14.13 -0.28
C LEU A 2 5.37 14.41 -0.25
N ASN A 3 4.97 15.38 -1.06
CA ASN A 3 3.57 15.66 -1.33
C ASN A 3 3.01 14.58 -2.29
N PRO A 4 1.69 14.36 -2.29
CA PRO A 4 1.07 13.30 -3.08
C PRO A 4 1.34 13.43 -4.59
N ALA A 5 1.41 14.64 -5.13
CA ALA A 5 1.73 14.86 -6.55
C ALA A 5 3.13 14.37 -6.90
N PHE A 6 4.14 14.69 -6.08
CA PHE A 6 5.50 14.17 -6.28
C PHE A 6 5.54 12.65 -6.25
N VAL A 7 4.85 12.01 -5.30
CA VAL A 7 4.83 10.54 -5.17
C VAL A 7 4.22 9.90 -6.41
N TYR A 8 3.04 10.34 -6.81
CA TYR A 8 2.35 9.77 -7.97
C TYR A 8 3.15 9.98 -9.26
N ILE A 9 3.60 11.22 -9.52
CA ILE A 9 4.35 11.54 -10.74
C ILE A 9 5.67 10.77 -10.76
N ALA A 10 6.43 10.72 -9.66
CA ALA A 10 7.70 10.00 -9.62
C ALA A 10 7.52 8.50 -9.89
N MET A 11 6.51 7.87 -9.30
CA MET A 11 6.26 6.43 -9.49
C MET A 11 5.83 6.11 -10.91
N TRP A 12 4.91 6.89 -11.49
CA TRP A 12 4.46 6.67 -12.86
C TRP A 12 5.53 7.04 -13.90
N SER A 13 6.32 8.09 -13.68
CA SER A 13 7.46 8.42 -14.53
C SER A 13 8.54 7.35 -14.48
N LEU A 14 8.82 6.78 -13.30
CA LEU A 14 9.76 5.66 -13.16
C LEU A 14 9.27 4.44 -13.95
N VAL A 15 8.00 4.06 -13.81
CA VAL A 15 7.47 2.91 -14.53
C VAL A 15 7.44 3.15 -16.03
N LEU A 16 7.03 4.33 -16.50
CA LEU A 16 7.11 4.66 -17.92
C LEU A 16 8.54 4.57 -18.45
N LEU A 17 9.52 5.13 -17.72
CA LEU A 17 10.93 5.03 -18.09
C LEU A 17 11.39 3.56 -18.20
N LEU A 18 11.08 2.74 -17.20
CA LEU A 18 11.43 1.32 -17.21
C LEU A 18 10.73 0.56 -18.33
N TYR A 19 9.48 0.89 -18.62
CA TYR A 19 8.69 0.30 -19.71
C TYR A 19 9.34 0.55 -21.06
N PHE A 20 9.81 1.78 -21.32
CA PHE A 20 10.47 2.14 -22.57
C PHE A 20 11.87 1.53 -22.75
N PHE A 21 12.46 0.92 -21.72
CA PHE A 21 13.67 0.10 -21.91
C PHE A 21 13.39 -1.25 -22.58
N ASP A 22 12.13 -1.70 -22.60
CA ASP A 22 11.69 -2.89 -23.34
C ASP A 22 12.53 -4.16 -23.06
N LEU A 23 12.89 -4.39 -21.79
CA LEU A 23 13.84 -5.45 -21.43
C LEU A 23 13.21 -6.85 -21.37
N THR A 24 11.88 -6.95 -21.43
CA THR A 24 11.16 -8.23 -21.33
C THR A 24 10.14 -8.38 -22.45
N THR A 25 9.98 -9.62 -22.94
CA THR A 25 9.18 -9.94 -24.13
C THR A 25 7.66 -9.81 -23.93
N ASN A 26 7.18 -9.68 -22.69
CA ASN A 26 5.76 -9.50 -22.37
C ASN A 26 5.26 -8.05 -22.51
N LEU A 27 6.11 -7.11 -22.93
CA LEU A 27 5.75 -5.71 -23.07
C LEU A 27 5.13 -5.46 -24.43
N VAL A 28 3.91 -4.92 -24.44
CA VAL A 28 3.21 -4.53 -25.67
C VAL A 28 3.54 -3.10 -26.07
N SER A 29 3.32 -2.73 -27.33
CA SER A 29 3.49 -1.35 -27.77
C SER A 29 2.62 -0.38 -26.94
N PRO A 30 3.15 0.77 -26.51
CA PRO A 30 2.37 1.76 -25.76
C PRO A 30 1.14 2.26 -26.53
N SER A 31 -0.01 2.28 -25.85
CA SER A 31 -1.25 2.86 -26.40
C SER A 31 -1.26 4.39 -26.23
N ALA A 32 -1.65 5.10 -27.30
CA ALA A 32 -1.81 6.56 -27.25
C ALA A 32 -2.89 6.99 -26.25
N VAL A 33 -4.02 6.27 -26.20
CA VAL A 33 -5.11 6.53 -25.24
C VAL A 33 -4.63 6.24 -23.82
N GLY A 34 -3.94 5.11 -23.61
CA GLY A 34 -3.36 4.77 -22.30
C GLY A 34 -2.38 5.84 -21.81
N LEU A 35 -1.45 6.28 -22.66
CA LEU A 35 -0.51 7.35 -22.34
C LEU A 35 -1.23 8.66 -22.01
N MET A 36 -2.25 9.03 -22.78
CA MET A 36 -3.07 10.22 -22.52
C MET A 36 -3.73 10.15 -21.14
N VAL A 37 -4.36 9.03 -20.77
CA VAL A 37 -4.99 8.85 -19.44
C VAL A 37 -3.97 9.00 -18.32
N ILE A 38 -2.77 8.41 -18.46
CA ILE A 38 -1.70 8.50 -17.46
C ILE A 38 -1.23 9.95 -17.31
N ILE A 39 -0.91 10.63 -18.42
CA ILE A 39 -0.42 12.02 -18.42
C ILE A 39 -1.50 12.97 -17.85
N MET A 40 -2.75 12.80 -18.25
CA MET A 40 -3.86 13.59 -17.71
C MET A 40 -4.00 13.42 -16.20
N ASN A 41 -3.80 12.21 -15.67
CA ASN A 41 -3.80 11.98 -14.22
C ASN A 41 -2.57 12.55 -13.50
N MET A 42 -1.40 12.56 -14.15
CA MET A 42 -0.22 13.26 -13.62
C MET A 42 -0.47 14.78 -13.52
N VAL A 43 -1.11 15.36 -14.54
CA VAL A 43 -1.51 16.78 -14.54
C VAL A 43 -2.61 17.01 -13.49
N SER A 44 -3.61 16.14 -13.42
CA SER A 44 -4.71 16.22 -12.46
C SER A 44 -4.20 16.28 -11.01
N ILE A 45 -3.35 15.35 -10.58
CA ILE A 45 -2.84 15.37 -9.19
C ILE A 45 -2.00 16.62 -8.90
N LEU A 46 -1.26 17.12 -9.88
CA LEU A 46 -0.51 18.37 -9.74
C LEU A 46 -1.47 19.55 -9.54
N LEU A 47 -2.51 19.67 -10.36
CA LEU A 47 -3.53 20.71 -10.25
C LEU A 47 -4.28 20.60 -8.92
N LEU A 48 -4.76 19.41 -8.54
CA LEU A 48 -5.44 19.16 -7.27
C LEU A 48 -4.56 19.53 -6.07
N TYR A 49 -3.28 19.16 -6.11
CA TYR A 49 -2.32 19.54 -5.08
C TYR A 49 -2.15 21.06 -4.99
N LEU A 50 -1.99 21.76 -6.12
CA LEU A 50 -1.85 23.22 -6.15
C LEU A 50 -3.12 23.94 -5.68
N LEU A 51 -4.30 23.45 -6.07
CA LEU A 51 -5.60 23.99 -5.65
C LEU A 51 -5.81 23.83 -4.14
N LEU A 52 -5.43 22.68 -3.57
CA LEU A 52 -5.61 22.39 -2.15
C LEU A 52 -4.51 22.97 -1.26
N ARG A 53 -3.38 23.38 -1.84
CA ARG A 53 -2.28 24.11 -1.20
C ARG A 53 -2.75 25.53 -0.82
N GLY A 54 -3.60 25.58 0.20
CA GLY A 54 -4.09 26.84 0.76
C GLY A 54 -2.95 27.68 1.35
N ARG A 55 -3.14 29.00 1.36
CA ARG A 55 -2.18 29.98 1.93
C ARG A 55 -2.16 30.04 3.46
N LYS A 56 -3.08 29.34 4.14
CA LYS A 56 -3.15 29.37 5.60
C LYS A 56 -1.93 28.68 6.21
N LYS A 57 -1.28 29.36 7.16
CA LYS A 57 -0.15 28.82 7.92
C LYS A 57 -0.60 27.54 8.61
N ILE A 58 0.15 26.47 8.39
CA ILE A 58 -0.11 25.19 9.05
C ILE A 58 0.23 25.38 10.53
N GLU A 59 -0.78 25.26 11.39
CA GLU A 59 -0.58 25.25 12.83
C GLU A 59 0.12 23.95 13.24
N VAL A 60 1.32 24.11 13.79
CA VAL A 60 2.08 23.00 14.38
C VAL A 60 1.51 22.75 15.77
N PRO A 61 1.24 21.50 16.15
CA PRO A 61 0.77 21.18 17.50
C PRO A 61 1.71 21.72 18.57
N SER A 62 1.16 22.23 19.68
CA SER A 62 1.96 22.58 20.85
C SER A 62 2.61 21.35 21.48
N GLU A 63 3.59 21.55 22.36
CA GLU A 63 4.24 20.46 23.10
C GLU A 63 3.23 19.65 23.92
N ALA A 64 2.37 20.34 24.69
CA ALA A 64 1.29 19.71 25.45
C ALA A 64 0.32 18.89 24.57
N GLN A 65 -0.01 19.39 23.37
CA GLN A 65 -0.83 18.63 22.41
C GLN A 65 -0.10 17.41 21.88
N THR A 66 1.21 17.53 21.64
CA THR A 66 2.05 16.42 21.19
C THR A 66 2.10 15.30 22.25
N ASP A 67 2.28 15.64 23.52
CA ASP A 67 2.27 14.67 24.62
C ASP A 67 0.92 13.98 24.79
N PHE A 68 -0.17 14.76 24.69
CA PHE A 68 -1.52 14.21 24.65
C PHE A 68 -1.67 13.18 23.51
N TYR A 69 -1.26 13.54 22.29
CA TYR A 69 -1.31 12.64 21.14
C TYR A 69 -0.48 11.38 21.34
N ILE A 70 0.74 11.51 21.88
CA ILE A 70 1.61 10.38 22.19
C ILE A 70 0.92 9.42 23.17
N SER A 71 0.28 9.93 24.22
CA SER A 71 -0.46 9.15 25.20
C SER A 71 -1.67 8.43 24.58
N VAL A 72 -2.44 9.15 23.76
CA VAL A 72 -3.61 8.60 23.04
C VAL A 72 -3.18 7.47 22.10
N VAL A 73 -2.17 7.71 21.26
CA VAL A 73 -1.66 6.71 20.31
C VAL A 73 -1.09 5.50 21.04
N SER A 74 -0.35 5.70 22.15
CA SER A 74 0.21 4.59 22.92
C SER A 74 -0.89 3.65 23.45
N ARG A 75 -2.00 4.21 23.95
CA ARG A 75 -3.11 3.40 24.48
C ARG A 75 -3.92 2.75 23.36
N PHE A 76 -4.14 3.46 22.26
CA PHE A 76 -4.83 2.89 21.10
C PHE A 76 -4.02 1.79 20.43
N LEU A 77 -2.68 1.93 20.36
CA LEU A 77 -1.77 0.88 19.90
C LEU A 77 -1.89 -0.39 20.74
N MET A 78 -1.97 -0.28 22.07
CA MET A 78 -2.15 -1.46 22.92
C MET A 78 -3.48 -2.16 22.65
N LEU A 79 -4.57 -1.39 22.51
CA LEU A 79 -5.89 -1.94 22.18
C LEU A 79 -5.88 -2.65 20.82
N LEU A 80 -5.43 -1.95 19.78
CA LEU A 80 -5.41 -2.48 18.42
C LEU A 80 -4.41 -3.63 18.28
N GLY A 81 -3.26 -3.56 18.95
CA GLY A 81 -2.26 -4.62 19.01
C GLY A 81 -2.80 -5.88 19.69
N CYS A 82 -3.60 -5.73 20.75
CA CYS A 82 -4.30 -6.85 21.38
C CYS A 82 -5.31 -7.49 20.42
N VAL A 83 -6.14 -6.68 19.75
CA VAL A 83 -7.10 -7.17 18.74
C VAL A 83 -6.39 -7.92 17.62
N TRP A 84 -5.30 -7.34 17.09
CA TRP A 84 -4.48 -7.97 16.04
C TRP A 84 -3.87 -9.28 16.52
N PHE A 85 -3.27 -9.30 17.71
CA PHE A 85 -2.63 -10.51 18.25
C PHE A 85 -3.64 -11.63 18.48
N LEU A 86 -4.78 -11.34 19.11
CA LEU A 86 -5.83 -12.33 19.36
C LEU A 86 -6.44 -12.84 18.04
N GLY A 87 -6.74 -11.95 17.10
CA GLY A 87 -7.28 -12.34 15.80
C GLY A 87 -6.28 -13.16 15.00
N THR A 88 -5.00 -12.79 14.99
CA THR A 88 -3.94 -13.55 14.32
C THR A 88 -3.72 -14.92 14.96
N ALA A 89 -3.72 -15.00 16.29
CA ALA A 89 -3.62 -16.27 17.00
C ALA A 89 -4.79 -17.21 16.64
N PHE A 90 -5.99 -16.65 16.51
CA PHE A 90 -7.15 -17.38 16.02
C PHE A 90 -6.98 -17.84 14.56
N GLU A 91 -6.45 -17.01 13.67
CA GLU A 91 -6.16 -17.42 12.28
C GLU A 91 -5.13 -18.56 12.19
N ILE A 92 -4.09 -18.51 13.02
CA ILE A 92 -3.08 -19.57 13.10
C ILE A 92 -3.72 -20.88 13.59
N TYR A 93 -4.55 -20.81 14.62
CA TYR A 93 -5.28 -21.96 15.14
C TYR A 93 -6.23 -22.55 14.07
N TYR A 94 -7.05 -21.70 13.45
CA TYR A 94 -8.00 -22.09 12.40
C TYR A 94 -7.30 -22.73 11.19
N SER A 95 -6.20 -22.13 10.73
CA SER A 95 -5.48 -22.60 9.55
C SER A 95 -4.60 -23.82 9.83
N GLY A 96 -4.35 -24.16 11.10
CA GLY A 96 -3.44 -25.23 11.50
C GLY A 96 -1.97 -24.88 11.27
N GLY A 97 -1.57 -23.64 11.57
CA GLY A 97 -0.20 -23.14 11.44
C GLY A 97 -0.07 -21.93 10.53
N VAL A 98 1.18 -21.61 10.16
CA VAL A 98 1.52 -20.50 9.26
C VAL A 98 2.17 -21.02 7.96
N PRO A 99 2.05 -20.32 6.83
CA PRO A 99 2.60 -20.74 5.54
C PRO A 99 4.07 -21.16 5.55
N LEU A 100 4.95 -20.42 6.26
CA LEU A 100 6.35 -20.78 6.35
C LEU A 100 6.54 -22.13 7.07
N TYR A 101 5.78 -22.39 8.13
CA TYR A 101 5.81 -23.67 8.85
C TYR A 101 5.34 -24.81 7.94
N TRP A 102 4.26 -24.62 7.18
CA TRP A 102 3.79 -25.62 6.22
C TRP A 102 4.86 -25.96 5.18
N ARG A 103 5.57 -24.95 4.67
CA ARG A 103 6.65 -25.17 3.70
C ARG A 103 7.84 -25.93 4.30
N LEU A 104 8.21 -25.64 5.55
CA LEU A 104 9.33 -26.29 6.22
C LEU A 104 9.04 -27.75 6.60
N VAL A 105 7.80 -28.08 6.94
CA VAL A 105 7.37 -29.44 7.32
C VAL A 105 6.90 -30.27 6.11
N GLY A 106 6.77 -29.65 4.93
CA GLY A 106 6.31 -30.33 3.72
C GLY A 106 4.79 -30.59 3.70
N ILE A 107 4.01 -29.75 4.38
CA ILE A 107 2.55 -29.80 4.34
C ILE A 107 2.08 -29.22 2.99
N ASN A 108 1.26 -29.98 2.25
CA ASN A 108 0.68 -29.59 0.96
C ASN A 108 -0.46 -28.57 1.12
N LYS A 109 -0.15 -27.41 1.70
CA LYS A 109 -1.02 -26.24 1.77
C LYS A 109 -0.38 -25.06 1.05
N LEU A 110 -1.17 -24.34 0.27
CA LEU A 110 -0.78 -23.09 -0.36
C LEU A 110 -0.85 -21.96 0.67
N TYR A 111 0.04 -20.98 0.53
CA TYR A 111 0.02 -19.78 1.37
C TYR A 111 -1.29 -18.96 1.22
N THR A 112 -2.01 -19.10 0.11
CA THR A 112 -3.32 -18.47 -0.12
C THR A 112 -4.44 -19.09 0.71
N GLU A 113 -4.20 -20.27 1.29
CA GLU A 113 -5.16 -20.95 2.18
C GLU A 113 -5.00 -20.50 3.64
N PHE A 114 -4.09 -19.56 3.93
CA PHE A 114 -3.94 -19.01 5.27
C PHE A 114 -4.96 -17.91 5.56
N GLY A 115 -5.52 -17.99 6.78
CA GLY A 115 -6.41 -16.98 7.32
C GLY A 115 -7.88 -17.33 7.16
N VAL A 116 -8.72 -16.57 7.85
CA VAL A 116 -10.17 -16.72 7.76
C VAL A 116 -10.69 -15.75 6.71
N PRO A 117 -11.52 -16.17 5.73
CA PRO A 117 -12.06 -15.29 4.71
C PRO A 117 -12.67 -14.02 5.30
N SER A 118 -12.37 -12.86 4.71
CA SER A 118 -12.72 -11.52 5.21
C SER A 118 -11.99 -11.07 6.49
N LEU A 119 -11.88 -11.93 7.51
CA LEU A 119 -11.17 -11.60 8.76
C LEU A 119 -9.68 -11.35 8.50
N HIS A 120 -9.06 -12.12 7.62
CA HIS A 120 -7.64 -11.97 7.27
C HIS A 120 -7.32 -10.58 6.74
N GLY A 121 -8.22 -10.03 5.90
CA GLY A 121 -8.10 -8.67 5.40
C GLY A 121 -8.16 -7.62 6.51
N VAL A 122 -9.05 -7.80 7.48
CA VAL A 122 -9.17 -6.95 8.67
C VAL A 122 -7.92 -7.05 9.55
N MET A 123 -7.37 -8.25 9.74
CA MET A 123 -6.13 -8.45 10.50
C MET A 123 -4.92 -7.81 9.82
N ASN A 124 -4.84 -7.86 8.49
CA ASN A 124 -3.82 -7.15 7.72
C ASN A 124 -3.93 -5.62 7.88
N ALA A 125 -5.16 -5.08 7.91
CA ALA A 125 -5.40 -3.67 8.19
C ALA A 125 -4.95 -3.26 9.60
N CYS A 126 -5.32 -4.06 10.62
CA CYS A 126 -4.87 -3.85 11.99
C CYS A 126 -3.34 -3.91 12.11
N TYR A 127 -2.70 -4.91 11.50
CA TYR A 127 -1.25 -5.08 11.44
C TYR A 127 -0.55 -3.83 10.90
N LEU A 128 -0.95 -3.35 9.72
CA LEU A 128 -0.33 -2.19 9.09
C LEU A 128 -0.48 -0.92 9.95
N GLN A 129 -1.63 -0.76 10.61
CA GLN A 129 -1.86 0.38 11.49
C GLN A 129 -1.07 0.29 12.81
N VAL A 130 -0.95 -0.90 13.40
CA VAL A 130 -0.06 -1.13 14.55
C VAL A 130 1.39 -0.80 14.18
N LEU A 131 1.84 -1.22 13.00
CA LEU A 131 3.18 -0.92 12.50
C LEU A 131 3.40 0.59 12.29
N SER A 132 2.43 1.28 11.68
CA SER A 132 2.43 2.75 11.52
C SER A 132 2.48 3.49 12.86
N MET A 133 1.68 3.06 13.84
CA MET A 133 1.65 3.64 15.19
C MET A 133 2.95 3.36 15.96
N ALA A 134 3.49 2.15 15.88
CA ALA A 134 4.76 1.79 16.51
C ALA A 134 5.90 2.64 15.95
N THR A 135 5.91 2.88 14.63
CA THR A 135 6.87 3.77 13.95
C THR A 135 6.75 5.20 14.46
N TYR A 136 5.53 5.73 14.53
CA TYR A 136 5.29 7.07 15.08
C TYR A 136 5.81 7.21 16.52
N LEU A 137 5.50 6.25 17.40
CA LEU A 137 5.94 6.28 18.79
C LEU A 137 7.45 6.07 18.93
N SER A 138 8.06 5.22 18.10
CA SER A 138 9.51 5.02 18.06
C SER A 138 10.23 6.34 17.78
N ILE A 139 9.76 7.10 16.80
CA ILE A 139 10.34 8.40 16.42
C ILE A 139 10.06 9.45 17.48
N LYS A 140 8.82 9.57 17.96
CA LYS A 140 8.44 10.62 18.93
C LYS A 140 9.01 10.42 20.33
N LYS A 141 9.14 9.17 20.79
CA LYS A 141 9.70 8.84 22.12
C LYS A 141 11.17 8.45 22.09
N HIS A 142 11.79 8.32 20.92
CA HIS A 142 13.12 7.72 20.74
C HIS A 142 13.26 6.34 21.43
N SER A 143 12.19 5.54 21.40
CA SER A 143 12.09 4.30 22.19
C SER A 143 12.66 3.09 21.45
N LYS A 144 13.78 2.54 21.95
CA LYS A 144 14.36 1.27 21.46
C LYS A 144 13.35 0.10 21.52
N LYS A 145 12.46 0.09 22.52
CA LYS A 145 11.42 -0.96 22.63
C LYS A 145 10.46 -0.94 21.44
N MET A 146 10.09 0.24 20.95
CA MET A 146 9.22 0.37 19.77
C MET A 146 9.97 -0.01 18.49
N ALA A 147 11.27 0.28 18.39
CA ALA A 147 12.08 -0.19 17.27
C ALA A 147 12.18 -1.72 17.20
N VAL A 148 12.35 -2.38 18.35
CA VAL A 148 12.32 -3.86 18.43
C VAL A 148 10.95 -4.40 18.04
N LEU A 149 9.86 -3.78 18.51
CA LEU A 149 8.50 -4.16 18.11
C LEU A 149 8.30 -4.06 16.60
N ILE A 150 8.80 -3.00 15.94
CA ILE A 150 8.74 -2.85 14.48
C ILE A 150 9.46 -4.00 13.79
N LEU A 151 10.67 -4.38 14.24
CA LEU A 151 11.42 -5.51 13.67
C LEU A 151 10.64 -6.82 13.81
N VAL A 152 10.06 -7.08 14.99
CA VAL A 152 9.21 -8.27 15.22
C VAL A 152 7.99 -8.26 14.31
N LEU A 153 7.33 -7.11 14.14
CA LEU A 153 6.18 -6.98 13.24
C LEU A 153 6.57 -7.22 11.77
N LEU A 154 7.75 -6.78 11.32
CA LEU A 154 8.21 -7.02 9.95
C LEU A 154 8.51 -8.50 9.66
N LEU A 155 8.73 -9.32 10.69
CA LEU A 155 8.83 -10.78 10.53
C LEU A 155 7.47 -11.44 10.23
N TRP A 156 6.35 -10.82 10.63
CA TRP A 156 5.03 -11.40 10.44
C TRP A 156 4.70 -11.68 8.96
N PRO A 157 4.82 -10.71 8.02
CA PRO A 157 4.68 -10.98 6.59
C PRO A 157 5.58 -12.10 6.05
N VAL A 158 6.79 -12.26 6.61
CA VAL A 158 7.72 -13.32 6.21
C VAL A 158 7.18 -14.69 6.61
N LEU A 159 6.62 -14.81 7.83
CA LEU A 159 5.96 -16.04 8.30
C LEU A 159 4.76 -16.43 7.42
N MET A 160 4.04 -15.44 6.89
CA MET A 160 2.92 -15.65 5.98
C MET A 160 3.33 -15.84 4.51
N LEU A 161 4.61 -15.70 4.17
CA LEU A 161 5.07 -15.58 2.77
C LEU A 161 4.34 -14.47 1.99
N GLY A 162 3.89 -13.43 2.71
CA GLY A 162 3.07 -12.32 2.22
C GLY A 162 3.90 -11.16 1.67
N ARG A 163 4.36 -11.27 0.43
CA ARG A 163 5.21 -10.26 -0.24
C ARG A 163 4.57 -8.88 -0.32
N GLY A 164 3.30 -8.81 -0.75
CA GLY A 164 2.59 -7.53 -0.91
C GLY A 164 2.37 -6.79 0.41
N ILE A 165 2.03 -7.52 1.48
CA ILE A 165 1.81 -6.91 2.81
C ILE A 165 3.13 -6.47 3.46
N LEU A 166 4.24 -7.16 3.19
CA LEU A 166 5.59 -6.71 3.60
C LEU A 166 5.93 -5.36 2.96
N LEU A 167 5.82 -5.26 1.63
CA LEU A 167 6.10 -4.02 0.91
C LEU A 167 5.17 -2.87 1.36
N SER A 168 3.88 -3.17 1.58
CA SER A 168 2.91 -2.24 2.15
C SER A 168 3.36 -1.69 3.51
N GLY A 169 3.78 -2.59 4.42
CA GLY A 169 4.30 -2.20 5.72
C GLY A 169 5.54 -1.32 5.62
N LEU A 170 6.52 -1.70 4.80
CA LEU A 170 7.75 -0.93 4.58
C LEU A 170 7.45 0.47 4.03
N ILE A 171 6.56 0.59 3.04
CA ILE A 171 6.14 1.87 2.47
C ILE A 171 5.47 2.76 3.52
N GLN A 172 4.61 2.21 4.36
CA GLN A 172 3.99 2.97 5.45
C GLN A 172 5.00 3.43 6.50
N VAL A 173 5.94 2.57 6.90
CA VAL A 173 7.05 2.91 7.82
C VAL A 173 7.86 4.08 7.26
N VAL A 174 8.24 3.99 5.98
CA VAL A 174 8.99 5.05 5.28
C VAL A 174 8.18 6.35 5.23
N CYS A 175 6.89 6.29 4.90
CA CYS A 175 6.02 7.46 4.87
C CYS A 175 5.95 8.17 6.23
N VAL A 176 5.69 7.43 7.31
CA VAL A 176 5.64 7.99 8.67
C VAL A 176 6.99 8.61 9.05
N ALA A 177 8.11 7.94 8.73
CA ALA A 177 9.44 8.45 9.01
C ALA A 177 9.76 9.75 8.25
N LEU A 178 9.33 9.86 6.99
CA LEU A 178 9.54 11.04 6.15
C LEU A 178 8.63 12.21 6.54
N LEU A 179 7.44 11.95 7.07
CA LEU A 179 6.57 12.99 7.60
C LEU A 179 7.07 13.57 8.93
N LEU A 180 7.62 12.72 9.80
CA LEU A 180 8.00 13.13 11.16
C LEU A 180 9.43 13.65 11.28
N THR A 181 10.28 13.36 10.29
CA THR A 181 11.70 13.73 10.37
C THR A 181 12.14 14.55 9.18
N LYS A 182 13.07 15.50 9.41
CA LYS A 182 13.70 16.23 8.31
C LYS A 182 14.52 15.24 7.46
N VAL A 183 14.32 15.30 6.15
CA VAL A 183 15.08 14.50 5.18
C VAL A 183 16.48 15.12 5.07
N SER A 184 17.51 14.30 5.32
CA SER A 184 18.91 14.67 5.11
C SER A 184 19.53 13.75 4.06
N SER A 185 20.61 14.18 3.40
CA SER A 185 21.27 13.38 2.35
C SER A 185 21.70 12.00 2.86
N LYS A 186 22.15 11.90 4.13
CA LYS A 186 22.48 10.63 4.79
C LYS A 186 21.27 9.69 4.88
N LYS A 187 20.07 10.23 5.16
CA LYS A 187 18.83 9.43 5.20
C LYS A 187 18.39 8.98 3.82
N ILE A 188 18.55 9.82 2.80
CA ILE A 188 18.27 9.43 1.41
C ILE A 188 19.16 8.26 1.00
N LEU A 189 20.46 8.35 1.28
CA LEU A 189 21.40 7.25 1.02
C LEU A 189 21.02 5.99 1.80
N SER A 190 20.69 6.12 3.10
CA SER A 190 20.24 4.99 3.91
C SER A 190 18.95 4.34 3.37
N LEU A 191 17.97 5.14 2.92
CA LEU A 191 16.75 4.64 2.30
C LEU A 191 17.04 3.92 0.98
N ALA A 192 17.97 4.42 0.18
CA ALA A 192 18.39 3.75 -1.06
C ALA A 192 19.04 2.39 -0.78
N VAL A 193 19.93 2.31 0.20
CA VAL A 193 20.54 1.04 0.63
C VAL A 193 19.48 0.06 1.14
N VAL A 194 18.54 0.52 1.96
CA VAL A 194 17.42 -0.30 2.44
C VAL A 194 16.54 -0.78 1.28
N ALA A 195 16.27 0.08 0.28
CA ALA A 195 15.49 -0.31 -0.90
C ALA A 195 16.20 -1.43 -1.69
N VAL A 196 17.51 -1.32 -1.92
CA VAL A 196 18.31 -2.37 -2.57
C VAL A 196 18.28 -3.67 -1.76
N ALA A 197 18.45 -3.59 -0.43
CA ALA A 197 18.37 -4.75 0.44
C ALA A 197 16.99 -5.43 0.37
N VAL A 198 15.91 -4.65 0.30
CA VAL A 198 14.55 -5.17 0.11
C VAL A 198 14.41 -5.89 -1.22
N VAL A 199 14.95 -5.35 -2.32
CA VAL A 199 14.95 -6.01 -3.63
C VAL A 199 15.62 -7.38 -3.57
N VAL A 200 16.78 -7.47 -2.91
CA VAL A 200 17.53 -8.73 -2.76
C VAL A 200 16.77 -9.73 -1.89
N ILE A 201 16.28 -9.31 -0.72
CA ILE A 201 15.50 -10.18 0.19
C ILE A 201 14.22 -10.67 -0.51
N PHE A 202 13.56 -9.79 -1.24
CA PHE A 202 12.35 -10.12 -1.99
C PHE A 202 12.62 -11.14 -3.09
N GLY A 203 13.73 -11.01 -3.83
CA GLY A 203 14.17 -12.01 -4.80
C GLY A 203 14.46 -13.36 -4.17
N TYR A 204 15.14 -13.37 -3.02
CA TYR A 204 15.42 -14.60 -2.28
C TYR A 204 14.14 -15.29 -1.76
N LEU A 205 13.21 -14.54 -1.16
CA LEU A 205 11.88 -15.05 -0.80
C LEU A 205 11.05 -15.44 -2.04
N GLY A 206 11.35 -14.82 -3.19
CA GLY A 206 11.01 -15.20 -4.56
C GLY A 206 11.28 -16.68 -4.80
N ASP A 207 12.57 -16.98 -4.77
CA ASP A 207 13.18 -18.23 -5.17
C ASP A 207 12.99 -19.34 -4.11
N MET A 208 12.73 -19.00 -2.83
CA MET A 208 12.33 -20.00 -1.83
C MET A 208 10.95 -20.64 -2.13
N ARG A 209 10.10 -19.92 -2.87
CA ARG A 209 8.75 -20.39 -3.22
C ARG A 209 8.75 -21.29 -4.46
N GLN A 210 9.72 -21.12 -5.35
CA GLN A 210 9.89 -21.87 -6.61
C GLN A 210 11.38 -22.03 -6.90
N THR A 211 11.84 -23.23 -7.23
CA THR A 211 13.29 -23.59 -7.37
C THR A 211 14.11 -22.74 -8.35
N SER A 212 13.47 -21.90 -9.17
CA SER A 212 14.10 -20.93 -10.06
C SER A 212 13.20 -19.70 -10.25
N ASN A 213 13.77 -18.62 -10.80
CA ASN A 213 13.00 -17.42 -11.16
C ASN A 213 11.97 -17.78 -12.25
N PRO A 214 10.66 -17.65 -11.97
CA PRO A 214 9.62 -18.07 -12.90
C PRO A 214 9.58 -17.21 -14.16
N PHE A 215 10.19 -16.02 -14.17
CA PHE A 215 10.15 -15.08 -15.27
C PHE A 215 11.39 -15.13 -16.16
N ALA A 216 12.30 -16.09 -15.95
CA ALA A 216 13.49 -16.23 -16.77
C ALA A 216 13.17 -16.40 -18.27
N TYR A 217 12.02 -17.00 -18.62
CA TYR A 217 11.56 -17.15 -20.00
C TYR A 217 11.18 -15.83 -20.69
N LEU A 218 10.96 -14.75 -19.93
CA LEU A 218 10.59 -13.44 -20.46
C LEU A 218 11.80 -12.64 -20.97
N VAL A 219 13.01 -13.12 -20.71
CA VAL A 219 14.26 -12.45 -21.06
C VAL A 219 14.90 -13.18 -22.23
N SER A 220 15.35 -12.44 -23.25
CA SER A 220 15.96 -13.03 -24.45
C SER A 220 17.00 -12.11 -25.08
N GLY A 221 18.07 -12.68 -25.64
CA GLY A 221 19.11 -11.92 -26.32
C GLY A 221 19.83 -10.96 -25.38
N GLN A 222 19.96 -9.68 -25.79
CA GLN A 222 20.73 -8.67 -25.06
C GLN A 222 20.18 -8.33 -23.66
N SER A 223 18.88 -8.52 -23.40
CA SER A 223 18.35 -8.31 -22.05
C SER A 223 18.77 -9.41 -21.07
N GLY A 224 19.15 -10.60 -21.56
CA GLY A 224 19.72 -11.69 -20.77
C GLY A 224 20.99 -11.26 -20.04
N GLU A 225 21.92 -10.67 -20.78
CA GLU A 225 23.20 -10.21 -20.25
C GLU A 225 23.04 -9.15 -19.14
N VAL A 226 22.01 -8.29 -19.25
CA VAL A 226 21.72 -7.26 -18.24
C VAL A 226 21.23 -7.89 -16.93
N PHE A 227 20.30 -8.85 -17.01
CA PHE A 227 19.73 -9.49 -15.82
C PHE A 227 20.67 -10.52 -15.19
N ASP A 228 21.52 -11.18 -15.99
CA ASP A 228 22.55 -12.09 -15.50
C ASP A 228 23.63 -11.36 -14.67
N ALA A 229 23.88 -10.07 -14.96
CA ALA A 229 24.79 -9.23 -14.20
C ALA A 229 24.20 -8.70 -12.87
N LEU A 230 22.89 -8.86 -12.64
CA LEU A 230 22.17 -8.33 -11.49
C LEU A 230 21.66 -9.45 -10.57
N PRO A 231 21.43 -9.18 -9.26
CA PRO A 231 20.75 -10.12 -8.39
C PRO A 231 19.36 -10.52 -8.92
N SER A 232 18.94 -11.78 -8.72
CA SER A 232 17.68 -12.33 -9.26
C SER A 232 16.43 -11.50 -8.93
N GLY A 233 16.45 -10.77 -7.80
CA GLY A 233 15.39 -9.84 -7.40
C GLY A 233 15.15 -8.67 -8.36
N PHE A 234 16.12 -8.27 -9.18
CA PHE A 234 15.94 -7.18 -10.14
C PHE A 234 14.97 -7.55 -11.26
N LEU A 235 15.06 -8.78 -11.79
CA LEU A 235 14.10 -9.26 -12.79
C LEU A 235 12.68 -9.29 -12.22
N TRP A 236 12.52 -9.79 -10.99
CA TRP A 236 11.24 -9.77 -10.28
C TRP A 236 10.66 -8.36 -10.18
N PHE A 237 11.46 -7.40 -9.72
CA PHE A 237 11.02 -6.01 -9.59
C PHE A 237 10.69 -5.38 -10.94
N TYR A 238 11.53 -5.57 -11.95
CA TYR A 238 11.30 -5.04 -13.29
C TYR A 238 9.97 -5.53 -13.85
N VAL A 239 9.77 -6.85 -13.88
CA VAL A 239 8.54 -7.48 -14.37
C VAL A 239 7.32 -7.01 -13.58
N TYR A 240 7.38 -6.96 -12.24
CA TYR A 240 6.24 -6.49 -11.45
C TYR A 240 5.90 -5.01 -11.67
N LEU A 241 6.89 -4.17 -11.95
CA LEU A 241 6.66 -2.74 -12.21
C LEU A 241 6.09 -2.49 -13.62
N THR A 242 6.49 -3.26 -14.63
CA THR A 242 6.12 -3.02 -16.03
C THR A 242 4.91 -3.84 -16.51
N ALA A 243 4.67 -5.03 -15.93
CA ALA A 243 3.60 -5.93 -16.37
C ALA A 243 2.21 -5.32 -16.26
N GLY A 244 1.92 -4.62 -15.15
CA GLY A 244 0.62 -3.97 -14.97
C GLY A 244 0.35 -2.90 -16.03
N LEU A 245 1.40 -2.19 -16.46
CA LEU A 245 1.31 -1.20 -17.54
C LEU A 245 1.14 -1.87 -18.91
N SER A 246 1.82 -2.99 -19.17
CA SER A 246 1.63 -3.78 -20.40
C SER A 246 0.19 -4.27 -20.52
N ASN A 247 -0.34 -4.84 -19.44
CA ASN A 247 -1.74 -5.25 -19.36
C ASN A 247 -2.70 -4.07 -19.56
N PHE A 248 -2.37 -2.86 -19.09
CA PHE A 248 -3.18 -1.68 -19.36
C PHE A 248 -3.18 -1.27 -20.85
N PHE A 249 -2.00 -1.18 -21.48
CA PHE A 249 -1.90 -0.83 -22.89
C PHE A 249 -2.49 -1.87 -23.83
N HIS A 250 -2.43 -3.15 -23.47
CA HIS A 250 -3.04 -4.23 -24.25
C HIS A 250 -4.56 -4.12 -24.37
N ASN A 251 -5.23 -3.52 -23.36
CA ASN A 251 -6.68 -3.54 -23.23
C ASN A 251 -7.37 -2.21 -23.48
N ILE A 252 -6.71 -1.09 -23.19
CA ILE A 252 -7.36 0.23 -23.13
C ILE A 252 -8.07 0.66 -24.42
N ASP A 253 -7.58 0.20 -25.58
CA ASP A 253 -8.13 0.56 -26.89
C ASP A 253 -9.25 -0.40 -27.36
N THR A 254 -9.36 -1.59 -26.76
CA THR A 254 -10.22 -2.69 -27.24
C THR A 254 -11.32 -3.05 -26.26
N VAL A 255 -11.17 -2.70 -24.98
CA VAL A 255 -12.15 -3.04 -23.94
C VAL A 255 -13.46 -2.27 -24.17
N ILE A 256 -14.57 -3.02 -24.22
CA ILE A 256 -15.90 -2.45 -24.28
C ILE A 256 -16.39 -2.28 -22.83
N PRO A 257 -16.66 -1.05 -22.36
CA PRO A 257 -17.07 -0.84 -20.98
C PRO A 257 -18.41 -1.50 -20.67
N ASN A 258 -18.55 -2.02 -19.45
CA ASN A 258 -19.79 -2.63 -18.98
C ASN A 258 -20.85 -1.59 -18.55
N TRP A 259 -20.48 -0.31 -18.46
CA TRP A 259 -21.33 0.79 -17.98
C TRP A 259 -21.92 0.51 -16.59
N SER A 260 -21.08 0.00 -15.70
CA SER A 260 -21.41 -0.35 -14.32
C SER A 260 -20.36 0.21 -13.36
N VAL A 261 -20.49 -0.04 -12.05
CA VAL A 261 -19.39 0.17 -11.07
C VAL A 261 -18.98 -1.15 -10.40
N SER A 262 -19.38 -2.27 -10.98
CA SER A 262 -19.23 -3.59 -10.36
C SER A 262 -17.75 -3.99 -10.26
N TYR A 263 -16.96 -3.73 -11.31
CA TYR A 263 -15.56 -4.12 -11.35
C TYR A 263 -14.72 -3.34 -10.34
N SER A 264 -14.86 -2.02 -10.30
CA SER A 264 -14.14 -1.15 -9.36
C SER A 264 -14.57 -1.29 -7.90
N MET A 265 -15.86 -1.48 -7.62
CA MET A 265 -16.39 -1.49 -6.24
C MET A 265 -16.46 -2.89 -5.60
N SER A 266 -16.45 -3.97 -6.40
CA SER A 266 -16.52 -5.35 -5.90
C SER A 266 -15.52 -5.64 -4.78
N ASN A 267 -14.29 -5.11 -4.88
CA ASN A 267 -13.21 -5.29 -3.92
C ASN A 267 -13.47 -4.71 -2.53
N MET A 268 -14.51 -3.89 -2.39
CA MET A 268 -14.99 -3.41 -1.10
C MET A 268 -15.79 -4.48 -0.34
N LEU A 269 -16.32 -5.47 -1.06
CA LEU A 269 -17.15 -6.51 -0.48
C LEU A 269 -16.28 -7.57 0.22
N PRO A 270 -16.69 -8.02 1.42
CA PRO A 270 -16.09 -9.17 2.07
C PRO A 270 -16.12 -10.41 1.16
N SER A 271 -15.12 -11.27 1.25
CA SER A 271 -15.02 -12.49 0.45
C SER A 271 -16.24 -13.40 0.60
N ILE A 272 -16.88 -13.41 1.78
CA ILE A 272 -18.11 -14.17 2.03
C ILE A 272 -19.27 -13.62 1.19
N VAL A 273 -19.38 -12.30 1.08
CA VAL A 273 -20.41 -11.64 0.26
C VAL A 273 -20.14 -11.88 -1.22
N LYS A 274 -18.87 -11.79 -1.65
CA LYS A 274 -18.49 -12.12 -3.03
C LYS A 274 -18.88 -13.55 -3.40
N ALA A 275 -18.58 -14.51 -2.53
CA ALA A 275 -18.94 -15.92 -2.74
C ALA A 275 -20.45 -16.14 -2.81
N TYR A 276 -21.23 -15.45 -1.98
CA TYR A 276 -22.70 -15.54 -1.99
C TYR A 276 -23.31 -15.05 -3.31
N PHE A 277 -22.74 -14.01 -3.92
CA PHE A 277 -23.19 -13.46 -5.20
C PHE A 277 -22.46 -14.05 -6.42
N GLU A 278 -21.65 -15.10 -6.23
CA GLU A 278 -20.83 -15.70 -7.28
C GLU A 278 -19.98 -14.67 -8.06
N LEU A 279 -19.57 -13.60 -7.37
CA LEU A 279 -18.71 -12.57 -7.94
C LEU A 279 -17.30 -13.14 -8.06
N ASP A 280 -16.75 -13.11 -9.27
CA ASP A 280 -15.39 -13.57 -9.54
C ASP A 280 -14.40 -12.81 -8.63
N ALA A 281 -13.38 -13.53 -8.18
CA ALA A 281 -12.25 -12.92 -7.47
C ALA A 281 -11.55 -11.89 -8.36
N ARG A 282 -11.54 -12.14 -9.68
CA ARG A 282 -11.08 -11.21 -10.71
C ARG A 282 -12.19 -10.22 -11.06
N ASN A 283 -11.92 -8.94 -10.84
CA ASN A 283 -12.91 -7.89 -11.02
C ASN A 283 -12.45 -6.85 -12.06
N ASP A 284 -12.08 -7.32 -13.25
CA ASP A 284 -11.83 -6.50 -14.43
C ASP A 284 -12.10 -7.29 -15.72
N LEU A 285 -12.29 -6.56 -16.82
CA LEU A 285 -12.48 -7.11 -18.18
C LEU A 285 -11.18 -7.29 -18.96
N PHE A 286 -10.02 -7.02 -18.35
CA PHE A 286 -8.77 -7.01 -19.10
C PHE A 286 -8.39 -8.44 -19.52
N THR A 287 -7.60 -8.59 -20.57
CA THR A 287 -6.87 -9.82 -20.89
C THR A 287 -5.41 -9.62 -20.51
N PHE A 288 -4.82 -10.58 -19.81
CA PHE A 288 -3.42 -10.48 -19.41
C PHE A 288 -2.52 -10.97 -20.54
N VAL A 289 -1.46 -10.24 -20.81
CA VAL A 289 -0.47 -10.59 -21.84
C VAL A 289 0.24 -11.89 -21.46
N ASP A 290 0.43 -12.13 -20.16
CA ASP A 290 1.02 -13.34 -19.61
C ASP A 290 0.19 -13.86 -18.43
N ASN A 291 -0.12 -15.16 -18.43
CA ASN A 291 -0.95 -15.80 -17.40
C ASN A 291 -0.33 -15.79 -16.00
N ASN A 292 1.01 -15.69 -15.89
CA ASN A 292 1.70 -15.58 -14.61
C ASN A 292 1.69 -14.14 -14.06
N LEU A 293 1.25 -13.16 -14.85
CA LEU A 293 1.23 -11.73 -14.54
C LEU A 293 -0.22 -11.21 -14.48
N ASN A 294 -0.91 -11.64 -13.42
CA ASN A 294 -2.36 -11.49 -13.26
C ASN A 294 -2.81 -10.19 -12.57
N THR A 295 -2.02 -9.14 -12.65
CA THR A 295 -2.34 -7.83 -12.07
C THR A 295 -2.22 -6.74 -13.11
N SER A 296 -3.06 -5.72 -12.99
CA SER A 296 -3.05 -4.52 -13.83
C SER A 296 -3.10 -3.27 -12.95
N THR A 297 -2.76 -2.12 -13.53
CA THR A 297 -2.70 -0.82 -12.84
C THR A 297 -4.04 -0.44 -12.17
N ILE A 298 -4.02 0.63 -11.38
CA ILE A 298 -5.21 1.26 -10.78
C ILE A 298 -6.36 1.51 -11.78
N TYR A 299 -6.08 1.60 -13.08
CA TYR A 299 -7.08 1.87 -14.11
C TYR A 299 -7.98 0.69 -14.45
N ALA A 300 -7.57 -0.55 -14.17
CA ALA A 300 -8.19 -1.75 -14.73
C ALA A 300 -9.71 -1.84 -14.47
N GLY A 301 -10.12 -1.72 -13.21
CA GLY A 301 -11.53 -1.78 -12.83
C GLY A 301 -12.33 -0.61 -13.41
N PHE A 302 -11.82 0.62 -13.29
CA PHE A 302 -12.54 1.83 -13.75
C PHE A 302 -12.72 1.87 -15.26
N VAL A 303 -11.72 1.43 -16.02
CA VAL A 303 -11.81 1.35 -17.47
C VAL A 303 -12.76 0.23 -17.90
N SER A 304 -12.74 -0.92 -17.21
CA SER A 304 -13.71 -2.00 -17.45
C SER A 304 -15.15 -1.53 -17.20
N ASP A 305 -15.33 -0.66 -16.20
CA ASP A 305 -16.63 -0.12 -15.81
C ASP A 305 -17.13 0.99 -16.77
N THR A 306 -16.26 1.92 -17.16
CA THR A 306 -16.69 3.19 -17.80
C THR A 306 -15.76 3.71 -18.91
N GLY A 307 -14.79 2.90 -19.33
CA GLY A 307 -13.82 3.23 -20.37
C GLY A 307 -12.73 4.20 -19.93
N ALA A 308 -11.91 4.65 -20.88
CA ALA A 308 -10.74 5.48 -20.62
C ALA A 308 -11.06 6.79 -19.86
N LEU A 309 -12.16 7.47 -20.21
CA LEU A 309 -12.60 8.68 -19.54
C LEU A 309 -12.95 8.42 -18.07
N GLY A 310 -13.64 7.31 -17.80
CA GLY A 310 -13.94 6.90 -16.44
C GLY A 310 -12.69 6.55 -15.64
N GLY A 311 -11.74 5.83 -16.26
CA GLY A 311 -10.40 5.60 -15.70
C GLY A 311 -9.70 6.89 -15.27
N PHE A 312 -9.81 7.95 -16.08
CA PHE A 312 -9.31 9.28 -15.69
C PHE A 312 -10.09 9.88 -14.50
N ILE A 313 -11.42 9.93 -14.56
CA ILE A 313 -12.25 10.58 -13.54
C ILE A 313 -12.09 9.91 -12.18
N PHE A 314 -12.20 8.58 -12.10
CA PHE A 314 -12.13 7.86 -10.82
C PHE A 314 -10.75 7.95 -10.18
N VAL A 315 -9.68 7.86 -10.97
CA VAL A 315 -8.33 8.05 -10.44
C VAL A 315 -8.13 9.49 -9.97
N ALA A 316 -8.63 10.50 -10.68
CA ALA A 316 -8.62 11.89 -10.21
C ALA A 316 -9.38 12.07 -8.88
N LEU A 317 -10.49 11.37 -8.65
CA LEU A 317 -11.21 11.37 -7.37
C LEU A 317 -10.37 10.74 -6.25
N ILE A 318 -9.70 9.61 -6.51
CA ILE A 318 -8.78 8.99 -5.54
C ILE A 318 -7.63 9.94 -5.21
N GLN A 319 -7.06 10.62 -6.22
CA GLN A 319 -6.02 11.63 -6.05
C GLN A 319 -6.49 12.81 -5.19
N LEU A 320 -7.75 13.26 -5.39
CA LEU A 320 -8.36 14.31 -4.56
C LEU A 320 -8.44 13.88 -3.09
N VAL A 321 -8.91 12.65 -2.82
CA VAL A 321 -8.94 12.10 -1.46
C VAL A 321 -7.53 12.06 -0.84
N CYS A 322 -6.53 11.57 -1.60
CA CYS A 322 -5.14 11.53 -1.14
C CYS A 322 -4.59 12.92 -0.79
N CYS A 323 -4.89 13.94 -1.62
CA CYS A 323 -4.52 15.33 -1.36
C CYS A 323 -5.23 15.92 -0.12
N CYS A 324 -6.51 15.62 0.08
CA CYS A 324 -7.26 16.02 1.27
C CYS A 324 -6.67 15.40 2.53
N VAL A 325 -6.37 14.10 2.52
CA VAL A 325 -5.74 13.38 3.63
C VAL A 325 -4.35 13.92 3.94
N TYR A 326 -3.54 14.22 2.92
CA TYR A 326 -2.24 14.88 3.09
C TYR A 326 -2.36 16.22 3.83
N LYS A 327 -3.36 17.04 3.49
CA LYS A 327 -3.58 18.32 4.17
C LYS A 327 -3.91 18.15 5.66
N VAL A 328 -4.60 17.07 6.02
CA VAL A 328 -4.87 16.74 7.43
C VAL A 328 -3.58 16.30 8.14
N SER A 329 -2.72 15.54 7.46
CA SER A 329 -1.45 15.06 8.03
C SER A 329 -0.47 16.18 8.34
N LEU A 330 -0.46 17.23 7.50
CA LEU A 330 0.35 18.43 7.73
C LEU A 330 0.04 19.14 9.06
N ARG A 331 -1.18 19.01 9.60
CA ARG A 331 -1.55 19.56 10.91
C ARG A 331 -0.96 18.80 12.10
N GLY A 332 -0.09 17.81 11.86
CA GLY A 332 0.60 17.03 12.89
C GLY A 332 -0.30 16.11 13.71
N ARG A 333 -1.57 15.92 13.29
CA ARG A 333 -2.54 15.06 13.97
C ARG A 333 -2.25 13.59 13.64
N PRO A 334 -2.13 12.68 14.63
CA PRO A 334 -1.73 11.28 14.38
C PRO A 334 -2.64 10.54 13.40
N TRP A 335 -3.96 10.68 13.51
CA TRP A 335 -4.91 10.06 12.58
C TRP A 335 -4.76 10.56 11.14
N GLY A 336 -4.34 11.82 10.95
CA GLY A 336 -4.01 12.35 9.63
C GLY A 336 -2.70 11.78 9.09
N ILE A 337 -1.69 11.63 9.95
CA ILE A 337 -0.40 11.02 9.59
C ILE A 337 -0.60 9.56 9.16
N PHE A 338 -1.38 8.78 9.92
CA PHE A 338 -1.67 7.39 9.62
C PHE A 338 -2.60 7.24 8.41
N ALA A 339 -3.60 8.10 8.25
CA ALA A 339 -4.40 8.10 7.03
C ALA A 339 -3.53 8.43 5.80
N TYR A 340 -2.56 9.34 5.94
CA TYR A 340 -1.66 9.66 4.83
C TYR A 340 -0.65 8.55 4.54
N SER A 341 -0.21 7.76 5.52
CA SER A 341 0.64 6.59 5.21
C SER A 341 -0.12 5.57 4.35
N VAL A 342 -1.42 5.39 4.59
CA VAL A 342 -2.30 4.58 3.73
C VAL A 342 -2.46 5.21 2.33
N ALA A 343 -2.77 6.51 2.25
CA ALA A 343 -2.87 7.22 0.97
C ALA A 343 -1.55 7.18 0.17
N PHE A 344 -0.42 7.32 0.84
CA PHE A 344 0.91 7.23 0.25
C PHE A 344 1.15 5.84 -0.34
N GLN A 345 0.79 4.78 0.38
CA GLN A 345 0.84 3.41 -0.13
C GLN A 345 -0.02 3.24 -1.38
N ILE A 346 -1.26 3.75 -1.39
CA ILE A 346 -2.16 3.69 -2.56
C ILE A 346 -1.52 4.36 -3.78
N LEU A 347 -0.94 5.55 -3.60
CA LEU A 347 -0.26 6.25 -4.70
C LEU A 347 0.96 5.47 -5.21
N VAL A 348 1.77 4.90 -4.32
CA VAL A 348 2.94 4.10 -4.69
C VAL A 348 2.56 2.83 -5.46
N PHE A 349 1.53 2.11 -5.02
CA PHE A 349 1.08 0.89 -5.67
C PHE A 349 0.08 1.11 -6.82
N SER A 350 -0.29 2.35 -7.13
CA SER A 350 -1.22 2.64 -8.23
C SER A 350 -0.76 2.15 -9.60
N ILE A 351 0.56 2.02 -9.80
CA ILE A 351 1.16 1.41 -10.98
C ILE A 351 0.90 -0.10 -11.09
N PHE A 352 0.58 -0.76 -9.97
CA PHE A 352 0.53 -2.21 -9.84
C PHE A 352 -0.90 -2.74 -9.67
N TYR A 353 -1.73 -2.06 -8.88
CA TYR A 353 -3.10 -2.48 -8.58
C TYR A 353 -3.93 -1.35 -7.95
N ASP A 354 -5.26 -1.41 -8.08
CA ASP A 354 -6.15 -0.56 -7.30
C ASP A 354 -6.22 -1.00 -5.84
N MET A 355 -5.38 -0.38 -5.00
CA MET A 355 -5.41 -0.60 -3.56
C MET A 355 -6.50 0.20 -2.84
N PHE A 356 -7.13 1.19 -3.47
CA PHE A 356 -8.03 2.11 -2.78
C PHE A 356 -9.33 1.41 -2.34
N PHE A 357 -9.96 0.66 -3.24
CA PHE A 357 -11.21 -0.04 -2.97
C PHE A 357 -11.04 -1.42 -2.32
N LEU A 358 -9.81 -1.82 -1.99
CA LEU A 358 -9.57 -3.02 -1.20
C LEU A 358 -10.13 -2.86 0.23
N LEU A 359 -10.96 -3.83 0.66
CA LEU A 359 -11.50 -3.88 2.01
C LEU A 359 -10.44 -3.68 3.12
N PRO A 360 -9.25 -4.32 3.09
CA PRO A 360 -8.18 -4.03 4.05
C PRO A 360 -7.77 -2.54 4.09
N THR A 361 -7.65 -1.88 2.94
CA THR A 361 -7.28 -0.47 2.86
C THR A 361 -8.36 0.44 3.43
N LEU A 362 -9.62 0.17 3.08
CA LEU A 362 -10.76 0.91 3.63
C LEU A 362 -10.86 0.75 5.15
N PHE A 363 -10.60 -0.46 5.66
CA PHE A 363 -10.59 -0.72 7.09
C PHE A 363 -9.46 0.05 7.82
N GLN A 364 -8.33 0.29 7.16
CA GLN A 364 -7.28 1.17 7.72
C GLN A 364 -7.75 2.61 7.88
N PHE A 365 -8.49 3.17 6.90
CA PHE A 365 -9.11 4.48 7.05
C PHE A 365 -10.14 4.49 8.18
N PHE A 366 -10.92 3.42 8.33
CA PHE A 366 -11.84 3.25 9.46
C PHE A 366 -11.11 3.24 10.82
N ILE A 367 -9.96 2.58 10.92
CA ILE A 367 -9.11 2.60 12.14
C ILE A 367 -8.62 4.02 12.43
N CYS A 368 -8.21 4.79 11.41
CA CYS A 368 -7.80 6.19 11.57
C CYS A 368 -8.95 7.07 12.09
N CYS A 369 -10.16 6.89 11.56
CA CYS A 369 -11.37 7.55 12.06
C CYS A 369 -11.67 7.14 13.51
N SER A 370 -11.54 5.86 13.83
CA SER A 370 -11.73 5.35 15.20
C SER A 370 -10.73 5.96 16.19
N LEU A 371 -9.47 6.15 15.79
CA LEU A 371 -8.46 6.85 16.58
C LEU A 371 -8.84 8.32 16.81
N TYR A 372 -9.39 9.01 15.81
CA TYR A 372 -9.88 10.38 15.94
C TYR A 372 -11.00 10.48 16.98
N VAL A 373 -12.00 9.59 16.89
CA VAL A 373 -13.10 9.53 17.87
C VAL A 373 -12.57 9.21 19.27
N PHE A 374 -11.65 8.25 19.39
CA PHE A 374 -11.03 7.87 20.66
C PHE A 374 -10.25 9.03 21.30
N ALA A 375 -9.58 9.86 20.50
CA ALA A 375 -8.92 11.08 20.97
C ALA A 375 -9.94 12.10 21.50
N GLY A 376 -11.04 12.33 20.78
CA GLY A 376 -12.10 13.27 21.19
C GLY A 376 -12.75 12.90 22.52
N LEU A 377 -13.09 11.62 22.71
CA LEU A 377 -13.66 11.10 23.95
C LEU A 377 -12.74 11.27 25.18
N ARG A 378 -11.42 11.39 24.96
CA ARG A 378 -10.43 11.59 26.03
C ARG A 378 -10.16 13.06 26.31
N SER A 379 -10.17 13.91 25.28
CA SER A 379 -10.05 15.35 25.47
C SER A 379 -11.16 15.88 26.38
N GLY A 380 -12.42 15.43 26.15
CA GLY A 380 -13.56 15.82 26.99
C GLY A 380 -13.47 15.34 28.45
N ARG A 381 -12.74 14.25 28.74
CA ARG A 381 -12.44 13.85 30.13
C ARG A 381 -11.37 14.74 30.73
N HIS A 382 -10.33 15.06 29.98
CA HIS A 382 -9.21 15.89 30.46
C HIS A 382 -9.65 17.31 30.81
N GLU A 383 -10.55 17.90 30.03
CA GLU A 383 -11.16 19.20 30.33
C GLU A 383 -12.09 19.16 31.56
N LYS A 384 -12.81 18.05 31.77
CA LYS A 384 -13.65 17.88 32.96
C LYS A 384 -12.82 17.79 34.24
N TYR A 385 -11.73 17.02 34.24
CA TYR A 385 -10.81 16.95 35.38
C TYR A 385 -10.12 18.29 35.63
N ALA A 386 -9.63 18.96 34.57
CA ALA A 386 -8.99 20.28 34.72
C ALA A 386 -9.93 21.38 35.24
N ARG A 387 -11.25 21.27 35.02
CA ARG A 387 -12.25 22.20 35.58
C ARG A 387 -12.68 21.83 37.01
N GLN A 388 -12.52 20.58 37.44
CA GLN A 388 -12.80 20.16 38.81
C GLN A 388 -11.66 20.52 39.78
N ASP A 389 -10.44 20.68 39.26
CA ASP A 389 -9.25 21.08 40.02
C ASP A 389 -8.97 22.60 39.96
N ALA A 390 -9.85 23.40 39.33
CA ALA A 390 -9.74 24.85 39.31
C ALA A 390 -10.41 25.44 40.56
N PRO A 391 -9.67 26.19 41.41
CA PRO A 391 -10.13 26.66 42.72
C PRO A 391 -11.27 27.68 42.66
#